data_AF-A0A937PKP3-F1
#
_entry.id   AF-A0A937PKP3-F1
#
_cell.length_a   1.000
_cell.length_b   1.000
_cell.length_c   1.000
_cell.angle_alpha   90.00
_cell.angle_beta   90.00
_cell.angle_gamma   90.00
#
_symmetry.space_group_name_H-M   'P 1'
#
loop_
_entity.id
_entity.type
_entity.pdbx_description
1 polymer ?
#
loop_
_entity_poly.entity_id
_entity_poly.type
_entity_poly.pdbx_seq_one_letter_code
_entity_poly.pdbx_strand_id
1 'polypeptide(L)' 'MTTLTRRQFMTSAAAGSLALSLPLRSAAKAAADRKPNIIFIMVDDMGYRDLGCFGSKTILTPNIDKMCAEGIKFTNCYGG' A
#
# COMPACT_ATOMS: atom_id res chain seq x y z
N MET A 1 -4.87 16.79 -59.23
CA MET A 1 -5.44 17.04 -57.89
C MET A 1 -6.68 16.17 -57.71
N THR A 2 -6.50 14.93 -57.24
CA THR A 2 -7.61 14.01 -56.98
C THR A 2 -8.03 14.12 -55.53
N THR A 3 -9.26 14.57 -55.30
CA THR A 3 -9.85 14.80 -53.98
C THR A 3 -10.15 13.46 -53.30
N LEU A 4 -9.39 13.11 -52.26
CA LEU A 4 -9.67 11.99 -51.36
C LEU A 4 -11.04 12.19 -50.70
N THR A 5 -11.94 11.21 -50.84
CA THR A 5 -13.30 11.28 -50.30
C THR A 5 -13.38 10.65 -48.90
N ARG A 6 -14.23 11.22 -48.03
CA ARG A 6 -14.41 10.87 -46.60
C ARG A 6 -14.51 9.36 -46.28
N ARG A 7 -14.97 8.55 -47.25
CA ARG A 7 -15.09 7.09 -47.11
C ARG A 7 -13.73 6.38 -47.06
N GLN A 8 -12.72 6.84 -47.80
CA GLN A 8 -11.37 6.25 -47.79
C GLN A 8 -10.58 6.56 -46.51
N PHE A 9 -10.95 7.63 -45.78
CA PHE A 9 -10.39 7.95 -44.47
C PHE A 9 -10.96 7.04 -43.36
N MET A 10 -12.25 6.69 -43.43
CA MET A 10 -12.84 5.77 -42.45
C MET A 10 -12.34 4.32 -42.60
N THR A 11 -11.96 3.89 -43.81
CA THR A 11 -11.44 2.52 -44.02
C THR A 11 -9.99 2.37 -43.54
N SER A 12 -9.16 3.41 -43.59
CA SER A 12 -7.80 3.39 -43.04
C SER A 12 -7.75 3.54 -41.51
N ALA A 13 -8.81 4.06 -40.88
CA ALA A 13 -8.94 4.12 -39.43
C ALA A 13 -9.26 2.75 -38.77
N ALA A 14 -9.73 1.76 -39.56
CA ALA A 14 -10.07 0.43 -39.06
C ALA A 14 -8.88 -0.54 -38.98
N ALA A 15 -7.77 -0.25 -39.66
CA ALA A 15 -6.58 -1.12 -39.65
C ALA A 15 -5.54 -0.72 -38.59
N GLY A 16 -5.63 0.49 -38.02
CA GLY A 16 -4.71 0.96 -36.97
C GLY A 16 -5.18 0.69 -35.53
N SER A 17 -6.43 0.26 -35.35
CA SER A 17 -7.06 0.13 -34.03
C SER A 17 -7.04 -1.30 -33.46
N LEU A 18 -6.58 -2.30 -34.21
CA LEU A 18 -6.45 -3.67 -33.71
C LEU A 18 -5.14 -3.96 -32.95
N ALA A 19 -4.18 -3.03 -32.94
CA ALA A 19 -2.90 -3.18 -32.26
C ALA A 19 -2.85 -2.53 -30.86
N LEU A 20 -3.90 -1.82 -30.44
CA LEU A 20 -3.93 -1.08 -29.16
C LEU A 20 -4.93 -1.63 -28.14
N SER A 21 -5.36 -2.89 -28.30
CA SER A 21 -6.17 -3.60 -27.32
C SER A 21 -5.42 -4.80 -26.75
N LEU A 22 -4.12 -4.65 -26.44
CA LEU A 22 -3.47 -5.55 -25.51
C LEU A 22 -3.90 -5.09 -24.11
N PRO A 23 -4.72 -5.85 -23.36
CA PRO A 23 -4.90 -5.54 -21.95
C PRO A 23 -3.51 -5.73 -21.31
N LEU A 24 -2.87 -4.63 -20.91
CA LEU A 24 -1.80 -4.68 -19.92
C LEU A 24 -2.44 -5.28 -18.66
N ARG A 25 -2.43 -6.61 -18.57
CA ARG A 25 -2.86 -7.35 -17.40
C ARG A 25 -1.91 -6.93 -16.28
N SER A 26 -2.42 -6.05 -15.43
CA SER A 26 -1.72 -5.49 -14.28
C SER A 26 -1.07 -6.60 -13.47
N ALA A 27 0.26 -6.65 -13.49
CA ALA A 27 1.08 -7.54 -12.67
C ALA A 27 0.93 -7.25 -11.16
N ALA A 28 0.20 -6.19 -10.78
CA ALA A 28 -0.03 -5.81 -9.39
C ALA A 28 -0.95 -6.76 -8.62
N LYS A 29 -1.71 -7.65 -9.30
CA LYS A 29 -2.70 -8.50 -8.60
C LYS A 29 -2.09 -9.62 -7.76
N ALA A 30 -0.89 -10.10 -8.10
CA ALA A 30 -0.26 -11.21 -7.37
C ALA A 30 0.24 -10.83 -5.95
N ALA A 31 0.47 -9.54 -5.69
CA ALA A 31 0.87 -9.07 -4.36
C ALA A 31 -0.32 -8.93 -3.39
N ALA A 32 -1.52 -8.68 -3.92
CA ALA A 32 -2.73 -8.42 -3.12
C ALA A 32 -3.38 -9.70 -2.55
N ASP A 33 -3.13 -10.86 -3.16
CA ASP A 33 -3.75 -12.14 -2.73
C ASP A 33 -3.01 -12.84 -1.59
N ARG A 34 -1.83 -12.31 -1.17
CA ARG A 34 -1.10 -12.86 -0.03
C ARG A 34 -1.65 -12.26 1.27
N LYS A 35 -2.22 -13.11 2.11
CA LYS A 35 -2.62 -12.72 3.47
C LYS A 35 -1.40 -12.16 4.22
N PRO A 36 -1.55 -11.07 4.98
CA PRO A 36 -0.44 -10.55 5.77
C PRO A 36 -0.06 -11.56 6.85
N ASN A 37 1.23 -11.59 7.19
CA ASN A 37 1.69 -12.28 8.38
C ASN A 37 1.37 -11.41 9.60
N ILE A 38 0.78 -12.00 10.63
CA ILE A 38 0.44 -11.31 11.87
C ILE A 38 1.40 -11.82 12.96
N ILE A 39 2.18 -10.91 13.54
CA ILE A 39 3.02 -11.18 14.70
C ILE A 39 2.40 -10.46 15.88
N PHE A 40 1.99 -11.20 16.90
CA PHE A 40 1.44 -10.66 18.14
C PHE A 40 2.48 -10.76 19.25
N ILE A 41 2.83 -9.61 19.83
CA ILE A 41 3.80 -9.50 20.92
C ILE A 41 3.04 -8.97 22.14
N MET A 42 3.04 -9.75 23.22
CA MET A 42 2.50 -9.37 24.52
C MET A 42 3.64 -9.36 25.53
N VAL A 43 3.65 -8.37 26.42
CA VAL A 43 4.63 -8.26 27.50
C VAL A 43 3.88 -8.22 28.83
N ASP A 44 4.37 -9.00 29.78
CA ASP A 44 3.83 -9.06 31.14
C ASP A 44 4.20 -7.81 31.93
N ASP A 45 3.29 -7.33 32.78
CA ASP A 45 3.48 -6.20 33.71
C ASP A 45 4.10 -4.91 33.12
N MET A 46 3.90 -4.64 31.82
CA MET A 46 4.37 -3.41 31.20
C MET A 46 3.45 -2.23 31.53
N GLY A 47 3.99 -1.25 32.26
CA GLY A 47 3.30 0.00 32.56
C GLY A 47 3.27 0.96 31.37
N TYR A 48 2.25 1.82 31.33
CA TYR A 48 2.08 2.82 30.26
C TYR A 48 3.32 3.71 30.08
N ARG A 49 4.04 4.03 31.16
CA ARG A 49 5.19 4.95 31.14
C ARG A 49 6.54 4.26 30.96
N ASP A 50 6.56 2.96 30.66
CA ASP A 50 7.80 2.20 30.50
C ASP A 50 8.42 2.37 29.12
N LEU A 51 7.62 2.74 28.11
CA LEU A 51 8.11 2.96 26.74
C LEU A 51 8.48 4.43 26.50
N GLY A 52 9.57 4.64 25.76
CA GLY A 52 10.02 5.96 25.31
C GLY A 52 8.93 6.71 24.55
N CYS A 53 8.24 6.04 23.62
CA CYS A 53 7.13 6.62 22.87
C CYS A 53 5.92 7.03 23.73
N PHE A 54 5.83 6.61 25.00
CA PHE A 54 4.82 7.07 25.97
C PHE A 54 5.39 7.97 27.07
N GLY A 55 6.63 8.45 26.91
CA GLY A 55 7.23 9.46 27.78
C GLY A 55 8.18 8.93 28.85
N SER A 56 8.64 7.68 28.75
CA SER A 56 9.76 7.20 29.55
C SER A 56 11.01 8.04 29.26
N LYS A 57 11.71 8.48 30.31
CA LYS A 57 12.97 9.24 30.21
C LYS A 57 14.20 8.42 30.58
N THR A 58 13.99 7.22 31.14
CA THR A 58 15.03 6.38 31.74
C THR A 58 15.16 5.04 31.02
N ILE A 59 14.04 4.46 30.57
CA ILE A 59 14.04 3.18 29.85
C ILE A 59 14.13 3.48 28.36
N LEU A 60 15.20 2.98 27.73
CA LEU A 60 15.43 3.16 26.29
C LEU A 60 14.78 2.01 25.51
N THR A 61 13.81 2.34 24.67
CA THR A 61 13.06 1.34 23.88
C THR A 61 13.13 1.63 22.37
N PRO A 62 14.32 1.81 21.77
CA PRO A 62 14.47 2.36 20.42
C PRO A 62 13.73 1.57 19.33
N ASN A 63 13.66 0.24 19.46
CA ASN A 63 12.93 -0.60 18.51
C ASN A 63 11.41 -0.42 18.63
N ILE A 64 10.88 -0.32 19.86
CA ILE A 64 9.46 -0.06 20.10
C ILE A 64 9.12 1.38 19.67
N ASP A 65 9.98 2.34 19.98
CA ASP A 65 9.81 3.74 19.61
C ASP A 65 9.77 3.91 18.08
N LYS A 66 10.60 3.18 17.35
CA LYS A 66 10.57 3.12 15.89
C LYS A 66 9.25 2.52 15.38
N MET A 67 8.80 1.40 15.92
CA MET A 67 7.50 0.81 15.56
C MET A 67 6.34 1.77 15.87
N CYS A 68 6.41 2.48 16.99
CA CYS A 68 5.50 3.55 17.39
C CYS A 68 5.46 4.71 16.37
N ALA A 69 6.60 5.05 15.77
CA ALA A 69 6.72 6.14 14.80
C ALA A 69 6.30 5.74 13.37
N GLU A 70 6.54 4.49 12.98
CA GLU A 70 6.18 3.95 11.66
C GLU A 70 4.74 3.40 11.61
N GLY A 71 4.15 3.13 12.78
CA GLY A 71 2.84 2.51 12.93
C GLY A 71 1.80 3.42 13.58
N ILE A 72 0.85 2.78 14.26
CA ILE A 72 -0.22 3.45 15.00
C ILE A 72 -0.01 3.20 16.49
N LYS A 73 -0.10 4.29 17.27
CA LYS A 73 -0.09 4.24 18.73
C LYS A 73 -1.50 4.42 19.29
N PHE A 74 -1.87 3.57 20.23
CA PHE A 74 -3.06 3.79 21.04
C PHE A 74 -2.65 4.45 22.36
N THR A 75 -3.10 5.69 22.58
CA THR A 75 -2.82 6.43 23.83
C THR A 75 -3.84 6.11 24.94
N ASN A 76 -4.97 5.52 24.57
CA ASN A 76 -6.03 5.07 25.48
C ASN A 76 -6.31 3.58 25.24
N CYS A 77 -5.51 2.71 25.86
CA CYS A 77 -5.67 1.25 25.81
C CYS A 77 -5.72 0.73 27.25
N TYR A 78 -6.84 0.16 27.65
CA TYR A 78 -7.06 -0.32 29.01
C TYR A 78 -6.84 -1.84 29.07
N GLY A 79 -5.92 -2.25 29.93
CA GLY A 79 -5.79 -3.64 30.37
C GLY A 79 -6.74 -3.91 31.53
N GLY A 80 -7.22 -5.16 31.62
CA GLY A 80 -7.95 -5.65 32.79
C GLY A 80 -7.02 -6.06 33.92
#